data_AF-A0A3B3S3W8-F1
#
_entry.id   AF-A0A3B3S3W8-F1
#
_cell.length_a   1.000
_cell.length_b   1.000
_cell.length_c   1.000
_cell.angle_alpha   90.00
_cell.angle_beta   90.00
_cell.angle_gamma   90.00
#
_symmetry.space_group_name_H-M   'P 1'
#
loop_
_entity.id
_entity.type
_entity.pdbx_description
1 polymer ?
#
loop_
_entity_poly.entity_id
_entity_poly.type
_entity_poly.pdbx_seq_one_letter_code
_entity_poly.pdbx_strand_id
1 'polypeptide(L)'
;MAYSLGALLVYVFVSIHLGVSQHFFRLRPSPSEHLPVPDLKEDPDPEYDPREQDLAERTLRKKLGSNFDPNYMSITHPWLVNLSTPEPPKRLPGPMPIEIKKLDLSETPYGRRVKVGKKARRKFLQWLWTYTYCPVVYTWKDLGVRFWPRYIKEGNCFNERSCSFPEGMFCKPVKSITKTFLRWYCQGFLKQKYCTWIPVQYPVISECKCSC
;
A
#
# COMPACT_ATOMS: atom_id res chain seq x y z
N MET A 1 -46.67 -5.18 -32.47
CA MET A 1 -46.22 -5.40 -31.08
C MET A 1 -44.70 -5.54 -30.90
N ALA A 2 -43.86 -5.41 -31.95
CA ALA A 2 -42.40 -5.58 -31.82
C ALA A 2 -41.63 -4.30 -31.42
N TYR A 3 -42.16 -3.11 -31.71
CA TYR A 3 -41.50 -1.82 -31.41
C TYR A 3 -41.43 -1.49 -29.91
N SER A 4 -42.27 -2.11 -29.09
CA SER A 4 -42.35 -1.85 -27.65
C SER A 4 -41.24 -2.54 -26.85
N LEU A 5 -40.78 -3.72 -27.29
CA LEU A 5 -39.69 -4.46 -26.64
C LEU A 5 -38.32 -3.81 -26.85
N GLY A 6 -38.06 -3.26 -28.06
CA GLY A 6 -36.81 -2.55 -28.35
C GLY A 6 -36.67 -1.26 -27.54
N ALA A 7 -37.75 -0.50 -27.37
CA ALA A 7 -37.77 0.70 -26.55
C ALA A 7 -37.54 0.40 -25.06
N LEU A 8 -38.15 -0.67 -24.54
CA LEU A 8 -37.94 -1.15 -23.17
C LEU A 8 -36.49 -1.57 -22.91
N LEU A 9 -35.87 -2.30 -23.85
CA LEU A 9 -34.45 -2.69 -23.75
C LEU A 9 -33.53 -1.47 -23.71
N VAL A 10 -33.74 -0.49 -24.59
CA VAL A 10 -32.95 0.75 -24.59
C VAL A 10 -33.12 1.51 -23.26
N TYR A 11 -34.34 1.57 -22.73
CA TYR A 11 -34.61 2.23 -21.45
C TYR A 11 -33.91 1.54 -20.27
N VAL A 12 -33.87 0.20 -20.27
CA VAL A 12 -33.15 -0.59 -19.27
C VAL A 12 -31.65 -0.36 -19.39
N PHE A 13 -31.08 -0.38 -20.60
CA PHE A 13 -29.65 -0.11 -20.80
C PHE A 13 -29.25 1.32 -20.41
N VAL A 14 -30.09 2.33 -20.69
CA VAL A 14 -29.86 3.71 -20.25
C VAL A 14 -29.96 3.84 -18.73
N SER A 15 -30.92 3.16 -18.09
CA SER A 15 -31.07 3.17 -16.62
C SER A 15 -29.91 2.48 -15.91
N ILE A 16 -29.36 1.41 -16.49
CA ILE A 16 -28.16 0.73 -16.00
C ILE A 16 -26.93 1.65 -16.16
N HIS A 17 -26.83 2.40 -17.26
CA HIS A 17 -25.73 3.36 -17.47
C HIS A 17 -25.80 4.58 -16.53
N LEU A 18 -27.00 5.09 -16.21
CA LEU A 18 -27.16 6.15 -15.21
C LEU A 18 -26.91 5.66 -13.78
N GLY A 19 -27.10 4.36 -13.50
CA GLY A 19 -26.80 3.75 -12.20
C GLY A 19 -25.32 3.67 -11.84
N VAL A 20 -24.41 3.96 -12.79
CA VAL A 20 -22.95 4.02 -12.56
C VAL A 20 -22.49 5.42 -12.13
N SER A 21 -23.41 6.40 -12.02
CA SER A 21 -23.10 7.72 -11.48
C SER A 21 -23.16 7.70 -9.95
N GLN A 22 -22.05 7.33 -9.32
CA GLN A 22 -21.94 7.31 -7.87
C GLN A 22 -22.04 8.73 -7.27
N HIS A 23 -22.89 8.88 -6.25
CA HIS A 23 -22.97 9.98 -5.27
C HIS A 23 -23.37 11.38 -5.79
N PHE A 24 -24.63 11.54 -6.19
CA PHE A 24 -25.21 12.87 -6.49
C PHE A 24 -25.23 13.83 -5.28
N PHE A 25 -25.12 13.32 -4.04
CA PHE A 25 -24.98 14.11 -2.83
C PHE A 25 -23.74 13.67 -2.03
N ARG A 26 -22.64 14.43 -2.11
CA ARG A 26 -21.42 14.23 -1.32
C ARG A 26 -21.59 14.75 0.11
N LEU A 27 -22.43 14.09 0.91
CA LEU A 27 -22.66 14.42 2.32
C LEU A 27 -21.50 14.00 3.25
N ARG A 28 -20.59 13.15 2.75
CA ARG A 28 -19.40 12.68 3.47
C ARG A 28 -18.17 12.80 2.56
N PRO A 29 -16.98 13.04 3.13
CA PRO A 29 -15.74 13.00 2.36
C PRO A 29 -15.48 11.60 1.81
N SER A 30 -14.88 11.53 0.62
CA SER A 30 -14.36 10.27 0.07
C SER A 30 -13.10 9.87 0.83
N PRO A 31 -12.90 8.57 1.14
CA PRO A 31 -11.62 8.11 1.66
C PRO A 31 -10.50 8.35 0.64
N SER A 32 -9.29 8.50 1.16
CA SER A 32 -8.07 8.71 0.40
C SER A 32 -7.28 7.40 0.32
N GLU A 33 -6.75 7.08 -0.85
CA GLU A 33 -5.88 5.93 -1.09
C GLU A 33 -4.38 6.26 -0.92
N HIS A 34 -4.05 7.45 -0.38
CA HIS A 34 -2.67 7.85 -0.15
C HIS A 34 -2.01 6.99 0.93
N LEU A 35 -0.80 6.53 0.64
CA LEU A 35 0.03 5.72 1.53
C LEU A 35 1.37 6.44 1.81
N PRO A 36 2.02 6.18 2.95
CA PRO A 36 1.61 5.30 4.05
C PRO A 36 0.42 5.87 4.85
N VAL A 37 -0.26 5.01 5.62
CA VAL A 37 -1.37 5.41 6.48
C VAL A 37 -0.83 6.22 7.67
N PRO A 38 -1.29 7.47 7.87
CA PRO A 38 -0.91 8.26 9.03
C PRO A 38 -1.31 7.62 10.34
N ASP A 39 -0.62 7.97 11.43
CA ASP A 39 -0.99 7.51 12.76
C ASP A 39 -2.38 8.02 13.14
N LEU A 40 -3.19 7.12 13.68
CA LEU A 40 -4.50 7.48 14.20
C LEU A 40 -4.32 8.30 15.47
N LYS A 41 -4.96 9.47 15.52
CA LYS A 41 -5.05 10.26 16.75
C LYS A 41 -6.08 9.62 17.67
N GLU A 42 -5.58 8.86 18.62
CA GLU A 42 -6.39 8.17 19.63
C GLU A 42 -6.80 9.10 20.77
N ASP A 43 -7.98 8.83 21.36
CA ASP A 43 -8.38 9.46 22.62
C ASP A 43 -7.40 9.04 23.74
N PRO A 44 -6.81 9.98 24.50
CA PRO A 44 -5.84 9.65 25.55
C PRO A 44 -6.45 9.00 26.80
N ASP A 45 -7.78 8.99 26.95
CA ASP A 45 -8.45 8.40 28.12
C ASP A 45 -8.28 6.86 28.15
N PRO A 46 -7.66 6.29 29.20
CA PRO A 46 -7.48 4.84 29.35
C PRO A 46 -8.80 4.05 29.44
N GLU A 47 -9.94 4.69 29.70
CA GLU A 47 -11.24 3.99 29.72
C GLU A 47 -11.57 3.36 28.36
N TYR A 48 -11.03 3.90 27.27
CA TYR A 48 -11.21 3.38 25.92
C TYR A 48 -10.22 2.25 25.58
N ASP A 49 -9.32 1.88 26.49
CA ASP A 49 -8.34 0.82 26.26
C ASP A 49 -8.90 -0.55 26.67
N PRO A 50 -8.49 -1.63 25.98
CA PRO A 50 -8.87 -2.99 26.37
C PRO A 50 -8.24 -3.35 27.73
N ARG A 51 -9.00 -4.07 28.57
CA ARG A 51 -8.49 -4.61 29.84
C ARG A 51 -7.68 -5.88 29.59
N GLU A 52 -6.94 -6.34 30.59
CA GLU A 52 -6.12 -7.56 30.50
C GLU A 52 -6.93 -8.80 30.07
N GLN A 53 -8.15 -8.96 30.60
CA GLN A 53 -9.06 -10.05 30.23
C GLN A 53 -9.48 -10.00 28.74
N ASP A 54 -9.54 -8.80 28.16
CA ASP A 54 -9.92 -8.57 26.77
C ASP A 54 -8.72 -8.79 25.81
N LEU A 55 -7.50 -8.92 26.35
CA LEU A 55 -6.24 -9.14 25.64
C LEU A 55 -5.78 -10.60 25.61
N ALA A 56 -6.67 -11.55 25.95
CA ALA A 56 -6.35 -12.98 25.95
C ALA A 56 -5.92 -13.47 24.55
N GLU A 57 -4.62 -13.75 24.38
CA GLU A 57 -4.01 -14.09 23.09
C GLU A 57 -4.75 -15.21 22.36
N ARG A 58 -5.08 -16.30 23.07
CA ARG A 58 -5.77 -17.46 22.49
C ARG A 58 -7.12 -17.08 21.85
N THR A 59 -7.87 -16.19 22.49
CA THR A 59 -9.18 -15.72 22.01
C THR A 59 -9.01 -14.83 20.79
N LEU A 60 -8.08 -13.88 20.83
CA LEU A 60 -7.82 -12.95 19.74
C LEU A 60 -7.24 -13.65 18.51
N ARG A 61 -6.36 -14.62 18.73
CA ARG A 61 -5.79 -15.45 17.66
C ARG A 61 -6.85 -16.31 16.99
N LYS A 62 -7.76 -16.90 17.77
CA LYS A 62 -8.92 -17.61 17.23
C LYS A 62 -9.84 -16.67 16.43
N LYS A 63 -10.04 -15.44 16.91
CA LYS A 63 -10.90 -14.44 16.26
C LYS A 63 -10.30 -13.93 14.94
N LEU A 64 -8.98 -13.72 14.89
CA LEU A 64 -8.29 -13.30 13.67
C LEU A 64 -8.16 -14.44 12.65
N GLY A 65 -8.04 -15.68 13.13
CA GLY A 65 -8.04 -16.88 12.32
C GLY A 65 -6.86 -16.95 11.35
N SER A 66 -7.13 -17.28 10.10
CA SER A 66 -6.13 -17.41 9.03
C SER A 66 -5.51 -16.08 8.59
N ASN A 67 -6.03 -14.94 9.04
CA ASN A 67 -5.50 -13.64 8.68
C ASN A 67 -4.19 -13.30 9.42
N PHE A 68 -3.85 -14.03 10.47
CA PHE A 68 -2.60 -13.83 11.19
C PHE A 68 -1.41 -14.21 10.30
N ASP A 69 -0.59 -13.22 9.94
CA ASP A 69 0.60 -13.42 9.11
C ASP A 69 1.86 -13.02 9.88
N PRO A 70 2.68 -13.99 10.33
CA PRO A 70 3.88 -13.70 11.13
C PRO A 70 4.95 -12.92 10.36
N ASN A 71 4.88 -12.85 9.03
CA ASN A 71 5.82 -12.04 8.24
C ASN A 71 5.53 -10.54 8.33
N TYR A 72 4.27 -10.18 8.63
CA TYR A 72 3.78 -8.81 8.68
C TYR A 72 3.25 -8.37 10.05
N MET A 73 3.07 -9.31 10.98
CA MET A 73 2.42 -9.06 12.26
C MET A 73 3.21 -9.68 13.40
N SER A 74 3.30 -8.96 14.52
CA SER A 74 3.87 -9.47 15.76
C SER A 74 3.09 -8.99 16.98
N ILE A 75 2.99 -9.86 17.98
CA ILE A 75 2.33 -9.54 19.26
C ILE A 75 3.31 -8.79 20.17
N THR A 76 4.55 -9.26 20.23
CA THR A 76 5.66 -8.63 20.95
C THR A 76 6.48 -7.76 20.02
N HIS A 77 7.22 -6.79 20.57
CA HIS A 77 8.11 -5.98 19.75
C HIS A 77 9.20 -6.90 19.16
N PRO A 78 9.30 -7.01 17.84
CA PRO A 78 10.32 -7.84 17.22
C PRO A 78 11.65 -7.11 17.37
N TRP A 79 12.50 -7.66 18.24
CA TRP A 79 13.87 -7.19 18.41
C TRP A 79 14.54 -7.11 17.03
N LEU A 80 15.15 -5.96 16.73
CA LEU A 80 15.94 -5.74 15.53
C LEU A 80 17.11 -6.74 15.53
N VAL A 81 16.90 -7.93 14.98
CA VAL A 81 17.98 -8.88 14.69
C VAL A 81 18.82 -8.24 13.59
N ASN A 82 19.86 -7.53 14.04
CA ASN A 82 20.94 -6.92 13.28
C ASN A 82 20.48 -6.02 12.12
N LEU A 83 20.54 -4.71 12.36
CA LEU A 83 20.79 -3.70 11.33
C LEU A 83 22.18 -3.96 10.70
N SER A 84 22.33 -5.05 9.97
CA SER A 84 23.13 -4.98 8.76
C SER A 84 22.39 -3.99 7.88
N THR A 85 22.97 -2.78 7.73
CA THR A 85 22.67 -1.86 6.63
C THR A 85 22.19 -2.64 5.43
N PRO A 86 21.06 -2.30 4.79
CA PRO A 86 20.66 -2.98 3.57
C PRO A 86 21.84 -2.85 2.60
N GLU A 87 22.62 -3.93 2.43
CA GLU A 87 23.57 -3.99 1.33
C GLU A 87 22.73 -3.67 0.10
N PRO A 88 23.11 -2.67 -0.72
CA PRO A 88 22.39 -2.40 -1.94
C PRO A 88 22.28 -3.74 -2.68
N PRO A 89 21.05 -4.19 -2.98
CA PRO A 89 20.86 -5.56 -3.42
C PRO A 89 21.75 -5.82 -4.64
N LYS A 90 22.64 -6.81 -4.54
CA LYS A 90 23.59 -7.18 -5.61
C LYS A 90 22.88 -7.45 -6.94
N ARG A 91 21.56 -7.72 -6.89
CA ARG A 91 20.64 -7.84 -8.02
C ARG A 91 19.29 -7.24 -7.67
N LEU A 92 18.74 -6.45 -8.59
CA LEU A 92 17.39 -5.93 -8.48
C LEU A 92 16.37 -7.08 -8.55
N PRO A 93 15.33 -7.08 -7.71
CA PRO A 93 14.28 -8.09 -7.79
C PRO A 93 13.41 -7.87 -9.04
N GLY A 94 13.04 -8.96 -9.70
CA GLY A 94 12.15 -8.97 -10.87
C GLY A 94 12.84 -8.69 -12.21
N PRO A 95 12.09 -8.75 -13.32
CA PRO A 95 12.59 -8.44 -14.65
C PRO A 95 12.73 -6.93 -14.86
N MET A 96 13.62 -6.55 -15.79
CA MET A 96 13.75 -5.16 -16.23
C MET A 96 12.43 -4.64 -16.82
N PRO A 97 11.96 -3.44 -16.41
CA PRO A 97 10.78 -2.82 -16.97
C PRO A 97 10.83 -2.73 -18.50
N ILE A 98 9.68 -2.94 -19.15
CA ILE A 98 9.56 -2.99 -20.60
C ILE A 98 9.98 -1.66 -21.23
N GLU A 99 9.68 -0.55 -20.54
CA GLU A 99 10.01 0.82 -20.91
C GLU A 99 11.53 1.00 -21.03
N ILE A 100 12.30 0.48 -20.06
CA ILE A 100 13.76 0.52 -20.08
C ILE A 100 14.30 -0.44 -21.15
N LYS A 101 13.76 -1.65 -21.25
CA LYS A 101 14.21 -2.66 -22.21
C LYS A 101 14.06 -2.21 -23.67
N LYS A 102 12.98 -1.47 -23.96
CA LYS A 102 12.63 -0.95 -25.29
C LYS A 102 13.27 0.40 -25.61
N LEU A 103 13.98 1.03 -24.67
CA LEU A 103 14.66 2.30 -24.92
C LEU A 103 15.64 2.15 -26.10
N ASP A 104 15.44 2.99 -27.12
CA ASP A 104 16.33 3.07 -28.25
C ASP A 104 17.40 4.13 -27.98
N LEU A 105 18.66 3.71 -28.06
CA LEU A 105 19.83 4.58 -27.88
C LEU A 105 20.50 4.88 -29.22
N SER A 106 19.87 4.46 -30.33
CA SER A 106 20.43 4.60 -31.67
C SER A 106 20.21 5.97 -32.28
N GLU A 107 19.30 6.78 -31.74
CA GLU A 107 18.99 8.13 -32.23
C GLU A 107 19.18 9.16 -31.12
N THR A 108 19.85 10.26 -31.47
CA THR A 108 19.98 11.42 -30.58
C THR A 108 18.73 12.29 -30.62
N PRO A 109 18.51 13.18 -29.63
CA PRO A 109 17.44 14.18 -29.67
C PRO A 109 17.43 15.06 -30.93
N TYR A 110 18.57 15.15 -31.63
CA TYR A 110 18.75 15.93 -32.86
C TYR A 110 18.64 15.08 -34.14
N GLY A 111 18.11 13.85 -34.05
CA GLY A 111 17.90 12.95 -35.20
C GLY A 111 19.17 12.32 -35.80
N ARG A 112 20.35 12.57 -35.21
CA ARG A 112 21.60 11.90 -35.64
C ARG A 112 21.64 10.48 -35.10
N ARG A 113 21.90 9.52 -35.99
CA ARG A 113 22.09 8.12 -35.63
C ARG A 113 23.46 7.90 -34.98
N VAL A 114 23.47 7.22 -33.84
CA VAL A 114 24.66 6.86 -33.08
C VAL A 114 24.76 5.35 -32.99
N LYS A 115 25.91 4.81 -33.37
CA LYS A 115 26.19 3.38 -33.24
C LYS A 115 26.61 3.07 -31.79
N VAL A 116 25.64 2.75 -30.94
CA VAL A 116 25.92 2.24 -29.59
C VAL A 116 26.18 0.73 -29.67
N GLY A 117 27.38 0.30 -29.27
CA GLY A 117 27.73 -1.12 -29.23
C GLY A 117 26.79 -1.91 -28.31
N LYS A 118 26.48 -3.17 -28.68
CA LYS A 118 25.55 -4.04 -27.91
C LYS A 118 25.89 -4.13 -26.41
N LYS A 119 27.19 -4.18 -26.08
CA LYS A 119 27.70 -4.22 -24.70
C LYS A 119 27.44 -2.91 -23.94
N ALA A 120 27.71 -1.77 -24.59
CA ALA A 120 27.48 -0.45 -24.02
C ALA A 120 25.98 -0.21 -23.78
N ARG A 121 25.13 -0.54 -24.76
CA ARG A 121 23.66 -0.49 -24.60
C ARG A 121 23.20 -1.31 -23.41
N ARG A 122 23.63 -2.57 -23.28
CA ARG A 122 23.25 -3.43 -22.15
C ARG A 122 23.69 -2.84 -20.81
N LYS A 123 24.90 -2.29 -20.72
CA LYS A 123 25.41 -1.69 -19.48
C LYS A 123 24.66 -0.41 -19.11
N PHE A 124 24.34 0.43 -20.09
CA PHE A 124 23.54 1.63 -19.88
C PHE A 124 22.13 1.30 -19.37
N LEU A 125 21.42 0.36 -20.02
CA LEU A 125 20.09 -0.06 -19.56
C LEU A 125 20.12 -0.66 -18.16
N GLN A 126 21.17 -1.43 -17.82
CA GLN A 126 21.35 -1.96 -16.47
C GLN A 126 21.60 -0.85 -15.44
N TRP A 127 22.41 0.15 -15.79
CA TRP A 127 22.66 1.32 -14.95
C TRP A 127 21.37 2.11 -14.73
N LEU A 128 20.64 2.43 -15.81
CA LEU A 128 19.38 3.16 -15.74
C LEU A 128 18.36 2.42 -14.87
N TRP A 129 18.22 1.10 -15.06
CA TRP A 129 17.34 0.29 -14.22
C TRP A 129 17.72 0.34 -12.74
N THR A 130 19.01 0.31 -12.42
CA THR A 130 19.50 0.40 -11.03
C THR A 130 19.29 1.78 -10.43
N TYR A 131 19.43 2.83 -11.24
CA TYR A 131 19.24 4.21 -10.85
C TYR A 131 17.77 4.54 -10.57
N THR A 132 16.86 4.09 -11.45
CA THR A 132 15.42 4.37 -11.34
C THR A 132 14.67 3.36 -10.46
N TYR A 133 15.36 2.36 -9.90
CA TYR A 133 14.74 1.35 -9.06
C TYR A 133 14.39 1.91 -7.67
N CYS A 134 13.15 1.66 -7.25
CA CYS A 134 12.59 2.09 -5.99
C CYS A 134 12.39 0.89 -5.06
N PRO A 135 13.30 0.65 -4.09
CA PRO A 135 13.10 -0.41 -3.10
C PRO A 135 11.99 -0.04 -2.10
N VAL A 136 11.31 -1.08 -1.60
CA VAL A 136 10.47 -0.99 -0.40
C VAL A 136 11.34 -1.33 0.80
N VAL A 137 11.43 -0.42 1.75
CA VAL A 137 12.12 -0.60 3.03
C VAL A 137 11.08 -1.01 4.06
N TYR A 138 11.27 -2.12 4.74
CA TYR A 138 10.34 -2.59 5.76
C TYR A 138 10.78 -2.18 7.15
N THR A 139 9.87 -1.60 7.92
CA THR A 139 10.07 -1.19 9.30
C THR A 139 8.96 -1.73 10.18
N TRP A 140 9.29 -2.06 11.43
CA TRP A 140 8.28 -2.44 12.41
C TRP A 140 7.69 -1.19 13.06
N LYS A 141 6.37 -1.09 13.02
CA LYS A 141 5.59 0.00 13.59
C LYS A 141 4.68 -0.52 14.69
N ASP A 142 4.55 0.27 15.74
CA ASP A 142 3.62 0.04 16.84
C ASP A 142 2.28 0.74 16.52
N LEU A 143 1.19 -0.03 16.43
CA LEU A 143 -0.16 0.49 16.24
C LEU A 143 -0.85 0.86 17.57
N GLY A 144 -0.27 0.49 18.71
CA GLY A 144 -0.81 0.73 20.04
C GLY A 144 -1.70 -0.38 20.58
N VAL A 145 -2.13 -0.22 21.83
CA VAL A 145 -2.87 -1.23 22.62
C VAL A 145 -4.27 -1.54 22.09
N ARG A 146 -4.84 -0.62 21.30
CA ARG A 146 -6.16 -0.78 20.67
C ARG A 146 -6.11 -1.58 19.38
N PHE A 147 -4.94 -2.08 18.98
CA PHE A 147 -4.77 -2.99 17.85
C PHE A 147 -4.19 -4.31 18.30
N TRP A 148 -4.65 -5.39 17.65
CA TRP A 148 -4.13 -6.73 17.86
C TRP A 148 -4.00 -7.48 16.52
N PRO A 149 -2.82 -8.04 16.18
CA PRO A 149 -1.53 -7.90 16.87
C PRO A 149 -1.01 -6.45 16.87
N ARG A 150 -0.28 -6.07 17.93
CA ARG A 150 0.13 -4.66 18.17
C ARG A 150 1.13 -4.13 17.15
N TYR A 151 2.05 -4.97 16.69
CA TYR A 151 3.14 -4.55 15.80
C TYR A 151 2.88 -5.02 14.37
N ILE A 152 3.09 -4.10 13.43
CA ILE A 152 2.98 -4.35 11.99
C ILE A 152 4.33 -4.08 11.31
N LYS A 153 4.69 -4.93 10.35
CA LYS A 153 5.80 -4.66 9.44
C LYS A 153 5.29 -3.84 8.26
N GLU A 154 5.39 -2.54 8.36
CA GLU A 154 4.99 -1.63 7.28
C GLU A 154 6.11 -1.48 6.24
N GLY A 155 5.72 -1.25 4.99
CA GLY A 155 6.64 -0.89 3.92
C GLY A 155 6.69 0.62 3.73
N ASN A 156 7.87 1.16 3.47
CA ASN A 156 8.09 2.56 3.14
C ASN A 156 8.91 2.68 1.84
N CYS A 157 8.64 3.70 1.03
CA CYS A 157 9.41 3.97 -0.17
C CYS A 157 10.63 4.84 0.16
N PHE A 158 11.81 4.44 -0.31
CA PHE A 158 13.02 5.22 -0.11
C PHE A 158 12.98 6.51 -0.94
N ASN A 159 12.90 7.69 -0.29
CA ASN A 159 12.68 8.98 -0.94
C ASN A 159 13.79 10.01 -0.73
N GLU A 160 14.95 9.63 -0.17
CA GLU A 160 16.06 10.55 0.11
C GLU A 160 16.83 10.99 -1.16
N ARG A 161 16.64 10.29 -2.29
CA ARG A 161 17.27 10.60 -3.58
C ARG A 161 16.25 10.67 -4.70
N SER A 162 16.54 11.47 -5.72
CA SER A 162 15.74 11.43 -6.95
C SER A 162 15.95 10.10 -7.68
N CYS A 163 14.86 9.52 -8.17
CA CYS A 163 14.86 8.30 -8.96
C CYS A 163 14.84 8.57 -10.48
N SER A 164 14.88 9.83 -10.91
CA SER A 164 14.85 10.23 -12.33
C SER A 164 16.12 10.94 -12.78
N PHE A 165 16.32 10.92 -14.09
CA PHE A 165 17.33 11.72 -14.77
C PHE A 165 16.64 12.54 -15.89
N PRO A 166 16.67 13.89 -15.86
CA PRO A 166 17.22 14.73 -14.79
C PRO A 166 16.46 14.58 -13.46
N GLU A 167 17.04 15.10 -12.39
CA GLU A 167 16.47 15.01 -11.04
C GLU A 167 15.12 15.74 -10.96
N GLY A 168 14.17 15.17 -10.20
CA GLY A 168 12.87 15.76 -9.95
C GLY A 168 11.78 14.79 -9.51
N MET A 169 11.91 13.50 -9.83
CA MET A 169 10.96 12.45 -9.41
C MET A 169 11.47 11.71 -8.17
N PHE A 170 10.55 11.20 -7.36
CA PHE A 170 10.84 10.45 -6.14
C PHE A 170 10.09 9.12 -6.12
N CYS A 171 10.58 8.17 -5.32
CA CYS A 171 9.91 6.89 -5.15
C CYS A 171 8.61 7.07 -4.35
N LYS A 172 7.50 6.70 -4.98
CA LYS A 172 6.15 6.74 -4.38
C LYS A 172 5.53 5.35 -4.35
N PRO A 173 4.63 5.07 -3.39
CA PRO A 173 3.93 3.79 -3.34
C PRO A 173 2.99 3.65 -4.54
N VAL A 174 2.99 2.48 -5.17
CA VAL A 174 2.13 2.18 -6.34
C VAL A 174 1.21 0.99 -6.09
N LYS A 175 1.61 0.05 -5.23
CA LYS A 175 0.76 -1.06 -4.81
C LYS A 175 0.84 -1.27 -3.30
N SER A 176 -0.26 -1.76 -2.76
CA SER A 176 -0.37 -2.20 -1.39
C SER A 176 -0.99 -3.59 -1.33
N ILE A 177 -0.71 -4.28 -0.22
CA ILE A 177 -1.40 -5.48 0.19
C ILE A 177 -2.19 -5.17 1.45
N THR A 178 -3.42 -5.65 1.54
CA THR A 178 -4.25 -5.47 2.73
C THR A 178 -3.99 -6.58 3.72
N LYS A 179 -3.86 -6.20 5.00
CA LYS A 179 -3.71 -7.12 6.12
C LYS A 179 -4.84 -6.87 7.11
N THR A 180 -5.44 -7.94 7.60
CA THR A 180 -6.54 -7.82 8.55
C THR A 180 -6.00 -7.80 9.96
N PHE A 181 -6.42 -6.83 10.76
CA PHE A 181 -6.11 -6.70 12.19
C PHE A 181 -7.40 -6.71 12.99
N LEU A 182 -7.28 -6.89 14.31
CA LEU A 182 -8.37 -6.61 15.23
C LEU A 182 -8.18 -5.20 15.80
N ARG A 183 -9.23 -4.40 15.75
CA ARG A 183 -9.31 -3.09 16.37
C ARG A 183 -10.24 -3.14 17.57
N TRP A 184 -9.80 -2.60 18.71
CA TRP A 184 -10.65 -2.38 19.86
C TRP A 184 -11.54 -1.17 19.58
N TYR A 185 -12.85 -1.42 19.52
CA TYR A 185 -13.84 -0.43 19.17
C TYR A 185 -14.89 -0.35 20.27
N CYS A 186 -15.04 0.84 20.84
CA CYS A 186 -16.04 1.16 21.86
C CYS A 186 -17.16 1.96 21.24
N GLN A 187 -18.40 1.53 21.45
CA GLN A 187 -19.60 2.24 21.01
C GLN A 187 -20.54 2.45 22.21
N GLY A 188 -21.34 3.52 22.15
CA GLY A 188 -22.28 3.90 23.20
C GLY A 188 -21.94 5.25 23.84
N PHE A 189 -22.90 5.81 24.56
CA PHE A 189 -22.75 7.09 25.27
C PHE A 189 -22.44 6.84 26.74
N LEU A 190 -21.37 7.45 27.24
CA LEU A 190 -20.95 7.60 28.65
C LEU A 190 -21.13 6.35 29.55
N LYS A 191 -22.36 6.01 29.96
CA LYS A 191 -22.68 4.96 30.94
C LYS A 191 -22.94 3.57 30.37
N GLN A 192 -23.17 3.43 29.06
CA GLN A 192 -23.37 2.14 28.38
C GLN A 192 -22.37 1.98 27.23
N LYS A 193 -21.08 2.10 27.55
CA LYS A 193 -20.01 1.80 26.60
C LYS A 193 -19.86 0.28 26.47
N TYR A 194 -20.02 -0.23 25.26
CA TYR A 194 -19.66 -1.60 24.94
C TYR A 194 -18.47 -1.59 24.01
N CYS A 195 -17.44 -2.33 24.38
CA CYS A 195 -16.21 -2.41 23.62
C CYS A 195 -15.99 -3.84 23.13
N THR A 196 -15.53 -3.98 21.90
CA THR A 196 -15.26 -5.28 21.29
C THR A 196 -14.18 -5.18 20.24
N TRP A 197 -13.52 -6.30 19.99
CA TRP A 197 -12.59 -6.46 18.89
C TRP A 197 -13.35 -6.60 17.56
N ILE A 198 -13.05 -5.76 16.58
CA ILE A 198 -13.62 -5.86 15.24
C ILE A 198 -12.50 -6.07 14.20
N PRO A 199 -12.72 -6.86 13.14
CA PRO A 199 -11.76 -6.97 12.07
C PRO A 199 -11.70 -5.66 11.27
N VAL A 200 -10.49 -5.18 11.01
CA VAL A 200 -10.22 -3.99 10.18
C VAL A 200 -9.14 -4.29 9.16
N GLN A 201 -9.19 -3.63 8.02
CA GLN A 201 -8.18 -3.78 6.96
C GLN A 201 -7.15 -2.67 7.08
N TYR A 202 -5.87 -3.05 7.08
CA TYR A 202 -4.73 -2.14 7.11
C TYR A 202 -3.88 -2.35 5.85
N PRO A 203 -3.73 -1.34 4.98
CA PRO A 203 -2.90 -1.45 3.78
C PRO A 203 -1.41 -1.32 4.11
N VAL A 204 -0.59 -2.22 3.58
CA VAL A 204 0.87 -2.23 3.68
C VAL A 204 1.47 -2.06 2.29
N ILE A 205 2.42 -1.13 2.12
CA ILE A 205 3.09 -0.89 0.83
C ILE A 205 3.86 -2.15 0.41
N SER A 206 3.63 -2.61 -0.82
CA SER A 206 4.27 -3.78 -1.41
C SER A 206 5.15 -3.46 -2.61
N GLU A 207 4.88 -2.36 -3.33
CA GLU A 207 5.69 -1.91 -4.45
C GLU A 207 5.78 -0.38 -4.49
N CYS A 208 6.97 0.12 -4.85
CA CYS A 208 7.24 1.53 -5.08
C CYS A 208 7.64 1.76 -6.55
N LYS A 209 7.28 2.92 -7.10
CA LYS A 209 7.64 3.34 -8.45
C LYS A 209 8.13 4.78 -8.45
N CYS A 210 9.01 5.11 -9.38
CA CYS A 210 9.44 6.48 -9.60
C CYS A 210 8.29 7.32 -10.18
N SER A 211 7.90 8.40 -9.49
CA SER A 211 6.81 9.31 -9.89
C SER A 211 7.11 10.75 -9.47
N CYS A 212 6.49 11.71 -10.18
CA CYS A 212 6.35 13.09 -9.72
C CYS A 212 5.39 13.18 -8.54
#